data_AF-A0A9E4ECY1-F1
#
_entry.id   AF-A0A9E4ECY1-F1
#
_cell.length_a   1.000
_cell.length_b   1.000
_cell.length_c   1.000
_cell.angle_alpha   90.00
_cell.angle_beta   90.00
_cell.angle_gamma   90.00
#
_symmetry.space_group_name_H-M   'P 1'
#
loop_
_entity.id
_entity.type
_entity.pdbx_description
1 polymer ?
#
loop_
_entity_poly.entity_id
_entity_poly.type
_entity_poly.pdbx_seq_one_letter_code
_entity_poly.pdbx_strand_id
1 'polypeptide(L)'
;MINYNEIIAFLEKKDSDADAVSRFKEAYHTFCKTGTWSPAYQVFATGWQRLDGVMLLEPEDTYDSDYRVHLTTKTERSLRELLLAFPRRYRGLFHLKEKWIENRIHDVLEGDVIQTDTGSFYRGIKRGSSTRAEQRTVSKRKDTRVSHIRKLTSLKGKLEHSEFIIEGHLIVERAVADGLPIEALLYTTGFVATPEGKALLTRAASENLSSYQVNDGVMGSITTTRPVPPIIASVHLSYPNFLSASGSLNFHFSPKCVLLIAENIGNPDNLGMTLRTADAAGVSAVLLSGGGASPFHKNCIRASRGAVGRLPLFYTPDIGDAIDALRVSGWQVLGATASAKNQLHEKGFTLPTAIVVGNENTGLSTAARDDCTDLVRIPMASGQSSLNVGVAAGILLYELTRQHRI
;
A
#
# COMPACT_ATOMS: atom_id res chain seq x y z
N MET A 1 -10.10 1.21 -2.47
CA MET A 1 -11.33 0.55 -1.96
C MET A 1 -11.86 -0.41 -3.02
N ILE A 2 -12.63 -1.42 -2.63
CA ILE A 2 -12.98 -2.57 -3.47
C ILE A 2 -14.42 -2.40 -4.01
N ASN A 3 -14.70 -2.77 -5.27
CA ASN A 3 -16.08 -2.80 -5.80
C ASN A 3 -16.82 -3.98 -5.16
N TYR A 4 -17.59 -3.71 -4.12
CA TYR A 4 -18.31 -4.74 -3.39
C TYR A 4 -19.37 -5.45 -4.24
N ASN A 5 -19.96 -4.79 -5.24
CA ASN A 5 -20.87 -5.45 -6.19
C ASN A 5 -20.12 -6.45 -7.09
N GLU A 6 -18.89 -6.11 -7.52
CA GLU A 6 -18.04 -7.06 -8.24
C GLU A 6 -17.54 -8.19 -7.35
N ILE A 7 -17.22 -7.92 -6.07
CA ILE A 7 -16.88 -8.97 -5.09
C ILE A 7 -18.04 -9.93 -4.93
N ILE A 8 -19.24 -9.40 -4.70
CA ILE A 8 -20.45 -10.20 -4.54
C ILE A 8 -20.67 -11.06 -5.80
N ALA A 9 -20.64 -10.45 -6.97
CA ALA A 9 -20.80 -11.17 -8.24
C ALA A 9 -19.68 -12.21 -8.48
N PHE A 10 -18.47 -11.94 -8.00
CA PHE A 10 -17.34 -12.87 -8.08
C PHE A 10 -17.54 -14.08 -7.16
N LEU A 11 -17.94 -13.84 -5.90
CA LEU A 11 -18.23 -14.88 -4.91
C LEU A 11 -19.40 -15.76 -5.37
N GLU A 12 -20.47 -15.16 -5.89
CA GLU A 12 -21.63 -15.90 -6.42
C GLU A 12 -21.28 -16.81 -7.60
N LYS A 13 -20.40 -16.36 -8.50
CA LYS A 13 -20.01 -17.13 -9.70
C LYS A 13 -19.10 -18.32 -9.42
N LYS A 14 -18.45 -18.36 -8.26
CA LYS A 14 -17.38 -19.32 -7.96
C LYS A 14 -17.75 -20.37 -6.92
N ASP A 15 -19.06 -20.57 -6.71
CA ASP A 15 -19.58 -21.53 -5.72
C ASP A 15 -19.01 -21.22 -4.32
N SER A 16 -18.92 -19.94 -3.95
CA SER A 16 -18.64 -19.57 -2.55
C SER A 16 -19.84 -19.95 -1.66
N ASP A 17 -19.61 -20.08 -0.36
CA ASP A 17 -20.67 -20.37 0.63
C ASP A 17 -21.83 -19.37 0.50
N ALA A 18 -22.99 -19.85 0.02
CA ALA A 18 -24.12 -19.01 -0.35
C ALA A 18 -24.68 -18.23 0.84
N ASP A 19 -24.65 -18.83 2.03
CA ASP A 19 -25.13 -18.20 3.25
C ASP A 19 -24.16 -17.09 3.70
N ALA A 20 -22.85 -17.33 3.60
CA ALA A 20 -21.84 -16.31 3.88
C ALA A 20 -21.92 -15.13 2.89
N VAL A 21 -22.13 -15.41 1.60
CA VAL A 21 -22.35 -14.37 0.58
C VAL A 21 -23.61 -13.56 0.87
N SER A 22 -24.69 -14.22 1.32
CA SER A 22 -25.93 -13.54 1.71
C SER A 22 -25.75 -12.62 2.91
N ARG A 23 -25.11 -13.10 3.99
CA ARG A 23 -24.79 -12.28 5.17
C ARG A 23 -23.90 -11.08 4.80
N PHE A 24 -22.91 -11.31 3.94
CA PHE A 24 -22.03 -10.25 3.46
C PHE A 24 -22.77 -9.18 2.66
N LYS A 25 -23.69 -9.57 1.76
CA LYS A 25 -24.56 -8.64 1.02
C LYS A 25 -25.39 -7.76 1.95
N GLU A 26 -25.96 -8.35 3.00
CA GLU A 26 -26.79 -7.62 3.97
C GLU A 26 -25.96 -6.57 4.74
N ALA A 27 -24.75 -6.94 5.17
CA ALA A 27 -23.80 -6.01 5.79
C ALA A 27 -23.42 -4.85 4.85
N TYR A 28 -23.13 -5.16 3.57
CA TYR A 28 -22.83 -4.14 2.57
C TYR A 28 -24.02 -3.21 2.29
N HIS A 29 -25.23 -3.76 2.18
CA HIS A 29 -26.43 -2.96 1.96
C HIS A 29 -26.72 -2.01 3.14
N THR A 30 -26.47 -2.48 4.36
CA THR A 30 -26.58 -1.67 5.59
C THR A 30 -25.57 -0.52 5.59
N PHE A 31 -24.32 -0.78 5.19
CA PHE A 31 -23.30 0.25 5.02
C PHE A 31 -23.71 1.33 4.01
N CYS A 32 -24.21 0.92 2.83
CA CYS A 32 -24.66 1.87 1.80
C CYS A 32 -25.78 2.81 2.30
N LYS A 33 -26.65 2.32 3.19
CA LYS A 33 -27.75 3.10 3.76
C LYS A 33 -27.32 4.03 4.90
N THR A 34 -26.38 3.58 5.73
CA THR A 34 -26.07 4.23 7.02
C THR A 34 -24.71 4.93 7.06
N GLY A 35 -23.86 4.69 6.08
CA GLY A 35 -22.47 5.16 6.06
C GLY A 35 -21.55 4.45 7.08
N THR A 36 -22.06 3.48 7.85
CA THR A 36 -21.32 2.80 8.93
C THR A 36 -21.04 1.35 8.55
N TRP A 37 -19.76 0.98 8.42
CA TRP A 37 -19.36 -0.39 8.07
C TRP A 37 -19.40 -1.28 9.31
N SER A 38 -19.93 -2.49 9.19
CA SER A 38 -19.87 -3.47 10.27
C SER A 38 -18.42 -3.91 10.48
N PRO A 39 -17.81 -3.67 11.66
CA PRO A 39 -16.43 -4.07 11.91
C PRO A 39 -16.23 -5.60 11.94
N ALA A 40 -17.32 -6.38 11.96
CA ALA A 40 -17.27 -7.84 11.97
C ALA A 40 -16.71 -8.42 10.66
N TYR A 41 -16.88 -7.75 9.52
CA TYR A 41 -16.47 -8.29 8.22
C TYR A 41 -15.25 -7.55 7.67
N GLN A 42 -14.21 -8.30 7.32
CA GLN A 42 -13.05 -7.78 6.58
C GLN A 42 -12.96 -8.43 5.21
N VAL A 43 -12.67 -7.61 4.19
CA VAL A 43 -12.60 -8.07 2.81
C VAL A 43 -11.26 -7.71 2.21
N PHE A 44 -10.59 -8.72 1.70
CA PHE A 44 -9.37 -8.60 0.92
C PHE A 44 -9.66 -9.03 -0.50
N ALA A 45 -9.12 -8.30 -1.46
CA ALA A 45 -9.26 -8.62 -2.87
C ALA A 45 -7.92 -8.47 -3.56
N THR A 46 -7.67 -9.32 -4.54
CA THR A 46 -6.52 -9.29 -5.45
C THR A 46 -7.01 -9.36 -6.88
N GLY A 47 -6.19 -8.87 -7.80
CA GLY A 47 -6.51 -8.77 -9.21
C GLY A 47 -6.10 -7.41 -9.74
N TRP A 48 -5.41 -7.40 -10.86
CA TRP A 48 -4.85 -6.18 -11.43
C TRP A 48 -5.87 -5.47 -12.31
N GLN A 49 -6.57 -6.23 -13.15
CA GLN A 49 -7.46 -5.71 -14.19
C GLN A 49 -8.90 -6.22 -14.04
N ARG A 50 -9.06 -7.35 -13.33
CA ARG A 50 -10.31 -7.98 -12.91
C ARG A 50 -10.03 -8.62 -11.56
N LEU A 51 -11.07 -8.84 -10.74
CA LEU A 51 -10.94 -9.67 -9.55
C LEU A 51 -10.36 -11.04 -9.91
N ASP A 52 -9.20 -11.35 -9.34
CA ASP A 52 -8.54 -12.64 -9.47
C ASP A 52 -8.57 -13.42 -8.16
N GLY A 53 -8.97 -12.78 -7.07
CA GLY A 53 -9.35 -13.46 -5.86
C GLY A 53 -10.00 -12.55 -4.82
N VAL A 54 -10.77 -13.17 -3.94
CA VAL A 54 -11.42 -12.54 -2.78
C VAL A 54 -11.16 -13.42 -1.55
N MET A 55 -10.87 -12.78 -0.43
CA MET A 55 -10.86 -13.39 0.89
C MET A 55 -11.75 -12.56 1.82
N LEU A 56 -12.82 -13.19 2.31
CA LEU A 56 -13.74 -12.64 3.28
C LEU A 56 -13.43 -13.26 4.65
N LEU A 57 -13.27 -12.41 5.67
CA LEU A 57 -13.16 -12.81 7.06
C LEU A 57 -14.48 -12.51 7.77
N GLU A 58 -15.05 -13.54 8.38
CA GLU A 58 -16.20 -13.49 9.29
C GLU A 58 -15.74 -14.00 10.67
N PRO A 59 -16.21 -13.44 11.80
CA PRO A 59 -15.88 -13.99 13.11
C PRO A 59 -16.32 -15.45 13.22
N GLU A 60 -15.50 -16.29 13.86
CA GLU A 60 -15.82 -17.70 14.08
C GLU A 60 -15.93 -18.01 15.57
N ASP A 61 -17.10 -18.49 15.99
CA ASP A 61 -17.36 -18.81 17.40
C ASP A 61 -17.45 -20.33 17.66
N THR A 62 -17.48 -21.16 16.60
CA THR A 62 -17.74 -22.60 16.70
C THR A 62 -16.46 -23.43 16.88
N TYR A 63 -15.39 -23.04 16.19
CA TYR A 63 -14.12 -23.76 16.18
C TYR A 63 -13.03 -22.90 16.84
N ASP A 64 -11.94 -23.52 17.28
CA ASP A 64 -10.76 -22.82 17.83
C ASP A 64 -10.03 -22.02 16.74
N SER A 65 -10.63 -20.92 16.30
CA SER A 65 -10.18 -19.98 15.25
C SER A 65 -10.84 -18.63 15.47
N ASP A 66 -10.16 -17.53 15.16
CA ASP A 66 -10.71 -16.18 15.30
C ASP A 66 -11.65 -15.81 14.15
N TYR A 67 -11.35 -16.31 12.95
CA TYR A 67 -12.13 -16.01 11.75
C TYR A 67 -12.44 -17.27 10.94
N ARG A 68 -13.65 -17.33 10.40
CA ARG A 68 -14.00 -18.16 9.25
C ARG A 68 -13.56 -17.43 7.99
N VAL A 69 -12.76 -18.12 7.17
CA VAL A 69 -12.14 -17.53 5.99
C VAL A 69 -12.73 -18.12 4.73
N HIS A 70 -13.48 -17.29 4.00
CA HIS A 70 -14.01 -17.64 2.69
C HIS A 70 -13.06 -17.11 1.62
N LEU A 71 -12.29 -18.02 1.03
CA LEU A 71 -11.25 -17.72 0.07
C LEU A 71 -11.61 -18.28 -1.30
N THR A 72 -11.51 -17.45 -2.33
CA THR A 72 -11.81 -17.85 -3.71
C THR A 72 -10.86 -17.13 -4.64
N THR A 73 -10.09 -17.87 -5.45
CA THR A 73 -9.09 -17.28 -6.34
C THR A 73 -9.05 -17.98 -7.69
N LYS A 74 -8.50 -17.31 -8.71
CA LYS A 74 -8.30 -17.85 -10.06
C LYS A 74 -6.88 -18.37 -10.30
N THR A 75 -5.91 -17.90 -9.53
CA THR A 75 -4.48 -18.18 -9.75
C THR A 75 -3.74 -18.42 -8.44
N GLU A 76 -2.63 -19.17 -8.50
CA GLU A 76 -1.74 -19.38 -7.35
C GLU A 76 -1.13 -18.06 -6.83
N ARG A 77 -0.84 -17.12 -7.73
CA ARG A 77 -0.34 -15.79 -7.35
C ARG A 77 -1.36 -15.06 -6.48
N SER A 78 -2.61 -15.00 -6.93
CA SER A 78 -3.70 -14.36 -6.21
C SER A 78 -3.98 -15.05 -4.86
N LEU A 79 -3.90 -16.38 -4.83
CA LEU A 79 -3.95 -17.14 -3.58
C LEU A 79 -2.87 -16.67 -2.61
N ARG A 80 -1.61 -16.61 -3.06
CA ARG A 80 -0.49 -16.20 -2.22
C ARG A 80 -0.64 -14.76 -1.72
N GLU A 81 -1.05 -13.82 -2.58
CA GLU A 81 -1.28 -12.43 -2.19
C GLU A 81 -2.35 -12.31 -1.09
N LEU A 82 -3.47 -13.02 -1.21
CA LEU A 82 -4.53 -13.00 -0.19
C LEU A 82 -4.11 -13.70 1.10
N LEU A 83 -3.45 -14.85 1.03
CA LEU A 83 -2.92 -15.53 2.21
C LEU A 83 -1.85 -14.68 2.92
N LEU A 84 -1.08 -13.88 2.17
CA LEU A 84 -0.15 -12.91 2.76
C LEU A 84 -0.87 -11.72 3.38
N ALA A 85 -2.03 -11.32 2.86
CA ALA A 85 -2.86 -10.27 3.44
C ALA A 85 -3.60 -10.73 4.71
N PHE A 86 -3.74 -12.05 4.92
CA PHE A 86 -4.37 -12.59 6.12
C PHE A 86 -3.62 -12.12 7.39
N PRO A 87 -4.34 -11.60 8.41
CA PRO A 87 -3.69 -11.06 9.60
C PRO A 87 -2.82 -12.10 10.33
N ARG A 88 -1.58 -11.72 10.67
CA ARG A 88 -0.60 -12.61 11.32
C ARG A 88 -0.98 -13.06 12.74
N ARG A 89 -1.84 -12.32 13.44
CA ARG A 89 -2.24 -12.58 14.84
C ARG A 89 -3.37 -13.58 14.96
N TYR A 90 -4.18 -13.70 13.92
CA TYR A 90 -5.44 -14.42 14.00
C TYR A 90 -5.30 -15.78 13.35
N ARG A 91 -5.96 -16.76 13.96
CA ARG A 91 -6.10 -18.11 13.42
C ARG A 91 -7.34 -18.13 12.53
N GLY A 92 -7.15 -18.57 11.29
CA GLY A 92 -8.22 -18.67 10.31
C GLY A 92 -8.67 -20.12 10.13
N LEU A 93 -9.97 -20.31 9.98
CA LEU A 93 -10.58 -21.54 9.50
C LEU A 93 -10.91 -21.38 8.01
N PHE A 94 -10.01 -21.85 7.14
CA PHE A 94 -10.09 -21.69 5.70
C PHE A 94 -10.89 -22.82 5.08
N HIS A 95 -11.95 -22.50 4.34
CA HIS A 95 -12.70 -23.51 3.60
C HIS A 95 -11.90 -23.98 2.37
N LEU A 96 -11.47 -25.24 2.37
CA LEU A 96 -10.71 -25.85 1.27
C LEU A 96 -11.64 -26.49 0.23
N LYS A 97 -12.29 -25.69 -0.63
CA LYS A 97 -13.11 -26.24 -1.72
C LYS A 97 -12.27 -26.78 -2.89
N GLU A 98 -11.14 -26.15 -3.22
CA GLU A 98 -10.31 -26.52 -4.37
C GLU A 98 -9.02 -27.23 -3.92
N LYS A 99 -8.80 -28.47 -4.37
CA LYS A 99 -7.67 -29.33 -3.96
C LYS A 99 -6.28 -28.70 -4.14
N TRP A 100 -6.10 -27.80 -5.10
CA TRP A 100 -4.79 -27.16 -5.31
C TRP A 100 -4.47 -26.09 -4.25
N ILE A 101 -5.49 -25.52 -3.60
CA ILE A 101 -5.33 -24.57 -2.50
C ILE A 101 -4.71 -25.28 -1.29
N GLU A 102 -5.17 -26.49 -0.99
CA GLU A 102 -4.62 -27.32 0.10
C GLU A 102 -3.10 -27.53 -0.04
N ASN A 103 -2.61 -27.77 -1.26
CA ASN A 103 -1.18 -27.96 -1.51
C ASN A 103 -0.34 -26.69 -1.33
N ARG A 104 -0.95 -25.51 -1.41
CA ARG A 104 -0.25 -24.21 -1.39
C ARG A 104 -0.46 -23.45 -0.10
N ILE A 105 -1.54 -23.73 0.63
CA ILE A 105 -1.84 -23.04 1.88
C ILE A 105 -0.72 -23.26 2.91
N HIS A 106 -0.10 -24.44 2.87
CA HIS A 106 1.06 -24.77 3.69
C HIS A 106 2.31 -23.93 3.39
N ASP A 107 2.44 -23.29 2.23
CA ASP A 107 3.59 -22.42 1.94
C ASP A 107 3.55 -21.12 2.76
N VAL A 108 2.35 -20.69 3.12
CA VAL A 108 2.09 -19.40 3.78
C VAL A 108 1.59 -19.58 5.21
N LEU A 109 0.84 -20.64 5.50
CA LEU A 109 0.25 -20.92 6.81
C LEU A 109 0.83 -22.19 7.45
N GLU A 110 0.83 -22.23 8.77
CA GLU A 110 1.12 -23.40 9.61
C GLU A 110 -0.17 -23.80 10.32
N GLY A 111 -0.50 -25.09 10.34
CA GLY A 111 -1.82 -25.55 10.77
C GLY A 111 -2.14 -26.98 10.38
N ASP A 112 -3.41 -27.35 10.53
CA ASP A 112 -3.95 -28.69 10.40
C ASP A 112 -5.26 -28.71 9.61
N VAL A 113 -5.50 -29.80 8.87
CA VAL A 113 -6.76 -30.03 8.15
C VAL A 113 -7.77 -30.67 9.09
N ILE A 114 -8.96 -30.07 9.19
CA ILE A 114 -10.10 -30.54 9.94
C ILE A 114 -11.18 -31.02 8.96
N GLN A 115 -11.69 -32.22 9.19
CA GLN A 115 -12.84 -32.76 8.47
C GLN A 115 -14.11 -32.47 9.26
N THR A 116 -15.13 -31.93 8.60
CA THR A 116 -16.43 -31.60 9.20
C THR A 116 -17.56 -32.16 8.34
N ASP A 117 -18.77 -32.23 8.90
CA ASP A 117 -19.99 -32.66 8.18
C ASP A 117 -20.29 -31.77 6.95
N THR A 118 -19.78 -30.53 6.97
CA THR A 118 -19.98 -29.51 5.92
C THR A 118 -18.81 -29.40 4.92
N GLY A 119 -17.72 -30.15 5.12
CA GLY A 119 -16.55 -30.14 4.23
C GLY A 119 -15.19 -30.15 4.93
N SER A 120 -14.12 -30.04 4.13
CA SER A 120 -12.73 -29.96 4.60
C SER A 120 -12.34 -28.51 4.87
N PHE A 121 -11.82 -28.25 6.06
CA PHE A 121 -11.30 -26.94 6.45
C PHE A 121 -9.82 -27.03 6.80
N TYR A 122 -9.04 -26.01 6.48
CA TYR A 122 -7.70 -25.83 7.00
C TYR A 122 -7.75 -24.84 8.15
N ARG A 123 -7.43 -25.29 9.35
CA ARG A 123 -7.23 -24.40 10.48
C ARG A 123 -5.77 -24.01 10.54
N GLY A 124 -5.46 -22.73 10.40
CA GLY A 124 -4.08 -22.31 10.37
C GLY A 124 -3.84 -20.84 10.68
N ILE A 125 -2.59 -20.54 10.96
CA ILE A 125 -2.08 -19.21 11.23
C ILE A 125 -0.87 -18.94 10.33
N LYS A 126 -0.60 -17.69 9.98
CA LYS A 126 0.48 -17.35 9.03
C LYS A 126 1.85 -17.84 9.52
N ARG A 127 2.64 -18.52 8.69
CA ARG A 127 3.97 -19.04 9.07
C ARG A 127 4.83 -17.95 9.69
N GLY A 128 5.58 -18.33 10.73
CA GLY A 128 6.38 -17.39 11.52
C GLY A 128 5.57 -16.62 12.58
N SER A 129 4.27 -16.88 12.70
CA SER A 129 3.42 -16.44 13.81
C SER A 129 3.50 -17.31 15.06
N SER A 130 4.47 -18.24 15.10
CA SER A 130 4.67 -19.14 16.24
C SER A 130 4.53 -18.35 17.54
N THR A 131 3.69 -18.85 18.43
CA THR A 131 3.35 -18.30 19.76
C THR A 131 4.55 -18.03 20.67
N ARG A 132 5.76 -18.36 20.21
CA ARG A 132 7.01 -17.74 20.65
C ARG A 132 7.64 -16.98 19.48
N ALA A 133 7.55 -15.66 19.54
CA ALA A 133 8.52 -14.77 18.91
C ALA A 133 9.89 -14.99 19.60
N GLU A 134 10.52 -16.15 19.39
CA GLU A 134 11.90 -16.34 19.81
C GLU A 134 12.74 -15.40 18.95
N GLN A 135 13.38 -14.43 19.61
CA GLN A 135 14.37 -13.56 19.01
C GLN A 135 15.49 -14.44 18.44
N ARG A 136 15.53 -14.57 17.11
CA ARG A 136 16.50 -15.43 16.43
C ARG A 136 17.73 -14.60 16.07
N THR A 137 18.89 -14.98 16.59
CA THR A 137 20.16 -14.31 16.28
C THR A 137 20.71 -14.76 14.94
N VAL A 138 21.11 -13.82 14.09
CA VAL A 138 21.77 -14.04 12.80
C VAL A 138 23.16 -13.41 12.84
N SER A 139 24.19 -14.24 12.93
CA SER A 139 25.58 -13.80 13.10
C SER A 139 26.40 -13.83 11.80
N LYS A 140 25.95 -14.55 10.76
CA LYS A 140 26.72 -14.78 9.52
C LYS A 140 26.23 -13.87 8.39
N ARG A 141 27.16 -13.20 7.72
CA ARG A 141 26.88 -12.38 6.51
C ARG A 141 26.35 -13.18 5.31
N LYS A 142 26.64 -14.48 5.27
CA LYS A 142 26.19 -15.42 4.21
C LYS A 142 24.84 -16.07 4.51
N ASP A 143 24.17 -15.69 5.60
CA ASP A 143 22.82 -16.17 5.91
C ASP A 143 21.87 -15.85 4.74
N THR A 144 20.94 -16.76 4.45
CA THR A 144 20.02 -16.64 3.31
C THR A 144 19.13 -15.41 3.43
N ARG A 145 18.70 -15.06 4.65
CA ARG A 145 17.88 -13.86 4.94
C ARG A 145 18.66 -12.58 4.70
N VAL A 146 19.89 -12.51 5.20
CA VAL A 146 20.80 -11.37 4.97
C VAL A 146 21.08 -11.21 3.49
N SER A 147 21.30 -12.33 2.79
CA SER A 147 21.56 -12.34 1.35
C SER A 147 20.34 -11.89 0.55
N HIS A 148 19.12 -12.29 0.94
CA HIS A 148 17.85 -11.83 0.35
C HIS A 148 17.68 -10.32 0.52
N ILE A 149 17.71 -9.81 1.76
CA ILE A 149 17.49 -8.39 2.05
C ILE A 149 18.54 -7.52 1.37
N ARG A 150 19.79 -7.98 1.26
CA ARG A 150 20.83 -7.26 0.52
C ARG A 150 20.50 -7.10 -0.98
N LYS A 151 19.81 -8.04 -1.62
CA LYS A 151 19.37 -7.89 -3.02
C LYS A 151 18.39 -6.73 -3.19
N LEU A 152 17.57 -6.47 -2.17
CA LEU A 152 16.59 -5.37 -2.13
C LEU A 152 17.22 -3.98 -2.08
N THR A 153 18.56 -3.86 -2.02
CA THR A 153 19.22 -2.55 -2.18
C THR A 153 19.20 -2.06 -3.62
N SER A 154 19.13 -2.98 -4.58
CA SER A 154 19.05 -2.68 -6.02
C SER A 154 17.59 -2.56 -6.47
N LEU A 155 17.30 -1.71 -7.48
CA LEU A 155 15.95 -1.63 -8.06
C LEU A 155 15.51 -2.98 -8.65
N LYS A 156 16.41 -3.66 -9.36
CA LYS A 156 16.16 -5.01 -9.91
C LYS A 156 15.71 -5.98 -8.82
N GLY A 157 16.46 -6.08 -7.72
CA GLY A 157 16.10 -6.97 -6.61
C GLY A 157 14.77 -6.60 -5.94
N LYS A 158 14.45 -5.30 -5.85
CA LYS A 158 13.15 -4.87 -5.31
C LYS A 158 11.97 -5.34 -6.16
N LEU A 159 12.09 -5.19 -7.48
CA LEU A 159 11.06 -5.60 -8.42
C LEU A 159 10.94 -7.13 -8.51
N GLU A 160 12.07 -7.84 -8.61
CA GLU A 160 12.11 -9.31 -8.66
C GLU A 160 11.47 -9.97 -7.43
N HIS A 161 11.72 -9.40 -6.25
CA HIS A 161 11.18 -9.94 -5.00
C HIS A 161 9.88 -9.28 -4.56
N SER A 162 9.41 -8.24 -5.27
CA SER A 162 8.25 -7.43 -4.85
C SER A 162 8.36 -6.96 -3.40
N GLU A 163 9.56 -6.52 -3.01
CA GLU A 163 9.87 -6.08 -1.64
C GLU A 163 10.81 -4.85 -1.69
N PHE A 164 10.75 -4.01 -0.67
CA PHE A 164 11.72 -2.93 -0.49
C PHE A 164 12.14 -2.81 0.98
N ILE A 165 13.28 -2.17 1.22
CA ILE A 165 13.80 -1.95 2.56
C ILE A 165 13.44 -0.56 3.08
N ILE A 166 13.03 -0.50 4.35
CA ILE A 166 12.93 0.73 5.12
C ILE A 166 13.98 0.69 6.24
N GLU A 167 14.64 1.82 6.48
CA GLU A 167 15.77 1.91 7.41
C GLU A 167 15.48 2.90 8.53
N GLY A 168 15.83 2.51 9.76
CA GLY A 168 15.78 3.37 10.93
C GLY A 168 14.50 3.23 11.75
N HIS A 169 14.65 3.52 13.06
CA HIS A 169 13.62 3.29 14.07
C HIS A 169 12.27 3.93 13.71
N LEU A 170 12.24 5.22 13.41
CA LEU A 170 10.98 5.94 13.15
C LEU A 170 10.16 5.37 11.98
N ILE A 171 10.83 5.03 10.87
CA ILE A 171 10.13 4.55 9.67
C ILE A 171 9.61 3.13 9.91
N VAL A 172 10.41 2.28 10.56
CA VAL A 172 10.01 0.92 10.93
C VAL A 172 8.89 0.93 11.96
N GLU A 173 8.97 1.80 12.98
CA GLU A 173 7.92 1.95 13.98
C GLU A 173 6.59 2.33 13.34
N ARG A 174 6.60 3.29 12.41
CA ARG A 174 5.40 3.66 11.64
C ARG A 174 4.89 2.52 10.78
N ALA A 175 5.76 1.79 10.10
CA ALA A 175 5.36 0.66 9.28
C ALA A 175 4.66 -0.44 10.09
N VAL A 176 5.18 -0.75 11.29
CA VAL A 176 4.52 -1.64 12.25
C VAL A 176 3.21 -1.00 12.72
N ALA A 177 3.22 0.30 13.02
CA ALA A 177 2.05 1.00 13.52
C ALA A 177 0.86 1.01 12.56
N ASP A 178 1.15 1.20 11.29
CA ASP A 178 0.20 1.28 10.18
C ASP A 178 -0.17 -0.11 9.62
N GLY A 179 0.39 -1.19 10.18
CA GLY A 179 0.10 -2.57 9.76
C GLY A 179 0.58 -2.90 8.33
N LEU A 180 1.68 -2.28 7.89
CA LEU A 180 2.24 -2.56 6.58
C LEU A 180 2.64 -4.03 6.45
N PRO A 181 2.64 -4.61 5.23
CA PRO A 181 2.97 -6.00 5.01
C PRO A 181 4.48 -6.25 5.17
N ILE A 182 4.94 -6.25 6.42
CA ILE A 182 6.33 -6.50 6.80
C ILE A 182 6.61 -8.00 6.67
N GLU A 183 7.66 -8.33 5.91
CA GLU A 183 8.16 -9.68 5.76
C GLU A 183 9.12 -10.04 6.89
N ALA A 184 10.12 -9.18 7.16
CA ALA A 184 11.10 -9.38 8.21
C ALA A 184 11.64 -8.07 8.80
N LEU A 185 12.01 -8.12 10.09
CA LEU A 185 12.71 -7.08 10.84
C LEU A 185 14.12 -7.56 11.19
N LEU A 186 15.14 -6.76 10.90
CA LEU A 186 16.51 -6.97 11.34
C LEU A 186 16.92 -5.81 12.25
N TYR A 187 17.43 -6.10 13.44
CA TYR A 187 17.82 -5.08 14.41
C TYR A 187 19.16 -5.38 15.05
N THR A 188 19.90 -4.33 15.43
CA THR A 188 21.21 -4.47 16.06
C THR A 188 21.10 -4.78 17.54
N THR A 189 22.13 -5.39 18.12
CA THR A 189 22.21 -5.64 19.58
C THR A 189 22.05 -4.35 20.39
N GLY A 190 22.63 -3.23 19.93
CA GLY A 190 22.50 -1.94 20.61
C GLY A 190 21.06 -1.43 20.65
N PHE A 191 20.25 -1.74 19.63
CA PHE A 191 18.85 -1.30 19.59
C PHE A 191 18.00 -1.95 20.68
N VAL A 192 18.24 -3.23 20.98
CA VAL A 192 17.50 -3.97 22.04
C VAL A 192 17.69 -3.33 23.42
N ALA A 193 18.81 -2.67 23.66
CA ALA A 193 19.11 -2.05 24.93
C ALA A 193 18.30 -0.76 25.17
N THR A 194 17.78 -0.11 24.12
CA THR A 194 17.06 1.16 24.26
C THR A 194 15.58 0.97 24.61
N PRO A 195 14.94 1.93 25.30
CA PRO A 195 13.50 1.88 25.58
C PRO A 195 12.65 1.76 24.31
N GLU A 196 13.02 2.49 23.25
CA GLU A 196 12.33 2.51 21.97
C GLU A 196 12.44 1.16 21.26
N GLY A 197 13.63 0.55 21.28
CA GLY A 197 13.84 -0.78 20.71
C GLY A 197 13.05 -1.85 21.43
N LYS A 198 13.00 -1.82 22.76
CA LYS A 198 12.15 -2.73 23.55
C LYS A 198 10.67 -2.57 23.21
N ALA A 199 10.17 -1.34 23.15
CA ALA A 199 8.77 -1.07 22.84
C ALA A 199 8.40 -1.55 21.43
N LEU A 200 9.21 -1.22 20.43
CA LEU A 200 8.97 -1.63 19.04
C LEU A 200 9.06 -3.14 18.87
N LEU A 201 10.05 -3.80 19.46
CA LEU A 201 10.18 -5.26 19.37
C LEU A 201 9.06 -5.99 20.12
N THR A 202 8.58 -5.44 21.23
CA THR A 202 7.40 -5.98 21.94
C THR A 202 6.14 -5.86 21.06
N ARG A 203 5.95 -4.72 20.40
CA ARG A 203 4.87 -4.54 19.42
C ARG A 203 5.00 -5.52 18.26
N ALA A 204 6.17 -5.59 17.64
CA ALA A 204 6.44 -6.51 16.53
C ALA A 204 6.20 -7.97 16.91
N ALA A 205 6.61 -8.37 18.12
CA ALA A 205 6.35 -9.71 18.65
C ALA A 205 4.85 -9.97 18.84
N SER A 206 4.11 -9.02 19.43
CA SER A 206 2.65 -9.16 19.52
C SER A 206 1.99 -9.22 18.14
N GLU A 207 2.51 -8.53 17.12
CA GLU A 207 2.09 -8.61 15.70
C GLU A 207 2.62 -9.83 14.94
N ASN A 208 3.30 -10.76 15.61
CA ASN A 208 3.81 -11.99 15.01
C ASN A 208 4.74 -11.70 13.80
N LEU A 209 5.53 -10.62 13.90
CA LEU A 209 6.50 -10.22 12.89
C LEU A 209 7.83 -10.98 13.07
N SER A 210 8.31 -11.57 11.97
CA SER A 210 9.60 -12.25 11.91
C SER A 210 10.74 -11.27 12.24
N SER A 211 11.32 -11.39 13.43
CA SER A 211 12.31 -10.44 13.95
C SER A 211 13.65 -11.14 14.23
N TYR A 212 14.74 -10.56 13.73
CA TYR A 212 16.08 -11.15 13.77
C TYR A 212 17.11 -10.17 14.33
N GLN A 213 17.81 -10.60 15.39
CA GLN A 213 18.92 -9.82 15.93
C GLN A 213 20.18 -10.05 15.09
N VAL A 214 20.87 -8.98 14.72
CA VAL A 214 22.13 -9.00 13.98
C VAL A 214 23.20 -8.16 14.70
N ASN A 215 24.48 -8.40 14.38
CA ASN A 215 25.54 -7.47 14.77
C ASN A 215 25.71 -6.35 13.71
N ASP A 216 26.38 -5.26 14.09
CA ASP A 216 26.60 -4.09 13.22
C ASP A 216 27.36 -4.45 11.94
N GLY A 217 28.24 -5.46 11.99
CA GLY A 217 28.99 -5.94 10.83
C GLY A 217 28.13 -6.70 9.81
N VAL A 218 27.05 -7.35 10.24
CA VAL A 218 26.04 -7.96 9.38
C VAL A 218 25.11 -6.88 8.84
N MET A 219 24.63 -5.96 9.69
CA MET A 219 23.79 -4.84 9.27
C MET A 219 24.49 -3.96 8.23
N GLY A 220 25.74 -3.60 8.47
CA GLY A 220 26.58 -2.83 7.55
C GLY A 220 26.93 -3.55 6.24
N SER A 221 26.67 -4.87 6.15
CA SER A 221 26.78 -5.62 4.88
C SER A 221 25.50 -5.59 4.05
N ILE A 222 24.37 -5.20 4.66
CA ILE A 222 23.07 -5.03 4.00
C ILE A 222 22.96 -3.60 3.46
N THR A 223 23.29 -2.60 4.27
CA THR A 223 23.09 -1.19 3.91
C THR A 223 24.39 -0.37 3.89
N THR A 224 24.45 0.57 2.96
CA THR A 224 25.52 1.57 2.86
C THR A 224 25.29 2.79 3.75
N THR A 225 24.12 2.92 4.40
CA THR A 225 23.78 4.07 5.24
C THR A 225 24.74 4.19 6.44
N ARG A 226 25.16 5.42 6.75
CA ARG A 226 26.03 5.74 7.88
C ARG A 226 25.44 6.92 8.70
N PRO A 227 25.40 6.83 10.05
CA PRO A 227 25.74 5.67 10.89
C PRO A 227 24.87 4.45 10.56
N VAL A 228 25.35 3.25 10.93
CA VAL A 228 24.62 1.99 10.65
C VAL A 228 23.23 2.09 11.30
N PRO A 229 22.14 1.88 10.54
CA PRO A 229 20.80 2.00 11.10
C PRO A 229 20.58 0.89 12.15
N PRO A 230 19.97 1.22 13.30
CA PRO A 230 19.79 0.26 14.37
C PRO A 230 18.74 -0.81 14.04
N ILE A 231 17.89 -0.56 13.04
CA ILE A 231 16.85 -1.48 12.59
C ILE A 231 16.52 -1.23 11.10
N ILE A 232 16.20 -2.31 10.39
CA ILE A 232 15.69 -2.33 9.01
C ILE A 232 14.48 -3.27 8.96
N ALA A 233 13.50 -2.96 8.10
CA ALA A 233 12.44 -3.89 7.73
C ALA A 233 12.44 -4.14 6.22
N SER A 234 12.14 -5.36 5.79
CA SER A 234 11.67 -5.62 4.43
C SER A 234 10.14 -5.59 4.39
N VAL A 235 9.60 -4.85 3.43
CA VAL A 235 8.16 -4.60 3.27
C VAL A 235 7.77 -5.02 1.86
N HIS A 236 6.64 -5.73 1.74
CA HIS A 236 6.09 -6.07 0.43
C HIS A 236 5.71 -4.80 -0.34
N LEU A 237 6.12 -4.77 -1.61
CA LEU A 237 5.93 -3.67 -2.52
C LEU A 237 4.54 -3.78 -3.16
N SER A 238 3.73 -2.73 -3.00
CA SER A 238 2.50 -2.54 -3.78
C SER A 238 2.69 -1.32 -4.67
N TYR A 239 2.68 -1.55 -5.99
CA TYR A 239 2.83 -0.50 -6.98
C TYR A 239 2.04 -0.83 -8.27
N PRO A 240 0.71 -0.87 -8.18
CA PRO A 240 -0.14 -1.23 -9.30
C PRO A 240 -0.15 -0.15 -10.39
N ASN A 241 -0.47 -0.57 -11.61
CA ASN A 241 -0.84 0.35 -12.67
C ASN A 241 -2.12 1.10 -12.29
N PHE A 242 -2.17 2.37 -12.66
CA PHE A 242 -3.31 3.25 -12.40
C PHE A 242 -4.53 2.88 -13.23
N LEU A 243 -4.32 2.38 -14.45
CA LEU A 243 -5.37 1.88 -15.32
C LEU A 243 -5.36 0.35 -15.33
N SER A 244 -6.55 -0.24 -15.35
CA SER A 244 -6.76 -1.66 -15.62
C SER A 244 -6.52 -1.99 -17.10
N ALA A 245 -6.57 -3.27 -17.52
CA ALA A 245 -6.51 -3.61 -18.95
C ALA A 245 -7.64 -2.99 -19.75
N SER A 246 -8.80 -2.82 -19.12
CA SER A 246 -9.96 -2.22 -19.78
C SER A 246 -9.83 -0.71 -19.91
N GLY A 247 -8.73 -0.10 -19.45
CA GLY A 247 -8.53 1.35 -19.47
C GLY A 247 -9.31 2.10 -18.39
N SER A 248 -10.02 1.40 -17.50
CA SER A 248 -10.72 1.99 -16.37
C SER A 248 -9.78 2.23 -15.18
N LEU A 249 -10.12 3.23 -14.36
CA LEU A 249 -9.36 3.57 -13.15
C LEU A 249 -9.26 2.35 -12.20
N ASN A 250 -8.04 2.00 -11.82
CA ASN A 250 -7.73 0.94 -10.86
C ASN A 250 -7.75 1.47 -9.41
N PHE A 251 -8.64 2.41 -9.12
CA PHE A 251 -8.85 2.92 -7.77
C PHE A 251 -10.28 3.46 -7.65
N HIS A 252 -10.82 3.36 -6.45
CA HIS A 252 -12.15 3.87 -6.13
C HIS A 252 -12.02 5.19 -5.39
N PHE A 253 -12.98 6.08 -5.63
CA PHE A 253 -12.97 7.43 -5.09
C PHE A 253 -14.36 7.89 -4.65
N SER A 254 -14.39 8.82 -3.71
CA SER A 254 -15.59 9.54 -3.31
C SER A 254 -15.63 10.94 -3.94
N PRO A 255 -16.74 11.68 -3.87
CA PRO A 255 -16.80 13.04 -4.40
C PRO A 255 -15.80 14.03 -3.77
N LYS A 256 -15.24 13.71 -2.60
CA LYS A 256 -14.24 14.55 -1.88
C LYS A 256 -12.81 14.00 -2.01
N CYS A 257 -12.57 13.15 -2.99
CA CYS A 257 -11.27 12.50 -3.20
C CYS A 257 -10.26 13.49 -3.78
N VAL A 258 -9.05 13.50 -3.23
CA VAL A 258 -7.92 14.28 -3.74
C VAL A 258 -6.87 13.33 -4.26
N LEU A 259 -6.44 13.53 -5.51
CA LEU A 259 -5.37 12.76 -6.15
C LEU A 259 -4.20 13.71 -6.48
N LEU A 260 -3.00 13.33 -6.08
CA LEU A 260 -1.78 13.99 -6.57
C LEU A 260 -1.26 13.22 -7.79
N ILE A 261 -1.02 13.89 -8.90
CA ILE A 261 -0.31 13.34 -10.05
C ILE A 261 1.09 13.98 -10.11
N ALA A 262 2.10 13.19 -9.80
CA ALA A 262 3.51 13.58 -9.89
C ALA A 262 4.06 13.19 -11.26
N GLU A 263 4.06 14.13 -12.19
CA GLU A 263 4.54 13.91 -13.56
C GLU A 263 6.05 14.09 -13.64
N ASN A 264 6.76 12.98 -13.87
CA ASN A 264 8.18 12.96 -14.20
C ASN A 264 9.09 13.74 -13.21
N ILE A 265 8.77 13.75 -11.92
CA ILE A 265 9.65 14.34 -10.89
C ILE A 265 10.98 13.58 -10.90
N GLY A 266 12.06 14.26 -11.26
CA GLY A 266 13.34 13.60 -11.54
C GLY A 266 14.18 13.35 -10.30
N ASN A 267 14.07 14.21 -9.29
CA ASN A 267 14.89 14.11 -8.08
C ASN A 267 14.18 13.26 -7.00
N PRO A 268 14.81 12.17 -6.49
CA PRO A 268 14.19 11.31 -5.48
C PRO A 268 13.96 12.00 -4.14
N ASP A 269 14.76 12.99 -3.75
CA ASP A 269 14.56 13.76 -2.52
C ASP A 269 13.34 14.69 -2.66
N ASN A 270 13.12 15.31 -3.83
CA ASN A 270 11.92 16.10 -4.13
C ASN A 270 10.66 15.23 -4.20
N LEU A 271 10.74 14.06 -4.84
CA LEU A 271 9.64 13.10 -4.84
C LEU A 271 9.30 12.68 -3.40
N GLY A 272 10.29 12.32 -2.59
CA GLY A 272 10.06 11.94 -1.20
C GLY A 272 9.44 13.07 -0.38
N MET A 273 9.88 14.31 -0.54
CA MET A 273 9.26 15.47 0.10
C MET A 273 7.79 15.66 -0.36
N THR A 274 7.54 15.50 -1.66
CA THR A 274 6.21 15.59 -2.26
C THR A 274 5.26 14.51 -1.70
N LEU A 275 5.71 13.26 -1.62
CA LEU A 275 4.95 12.17 -1.01
C LEU A 275 4.66 12.42 0.47
N ARG A 276 5.66 12.91 1.23
CA ARG A 276 5.46 13.28 2.64
C ARG A 276 4.39 14.35 2.79
N THR A 277 4.38 15.34 1.90
CA THR A 277 3.40 16.41 1.91
C THR A 277 2.00 15.91 1.55
N ALA A 278 1.88 15.04 0.55
CA ALA A 278 0.60 14.41 0.19
C ALA A 278 0.02 13.57 1.34
N ASP A 279 0.89 12.80 1.98
CA ASP A 279 0.57 11.99 3.15
C ASP A 279 0.06 12.83 4.33
N ALA A 280 0.72 13.96 4.58
CA ALA A 280 0.33 14.90 5.64
C ALA A 280 -0.95 15.69 5.32
N ALA A 281 -1.17 16.04 4.05
CA ALA A 281 -2.40 16.70 3.59
C ALA A 281 -3.62 15.76 3.65
N GLY A 282 -3.41 14.43 3.68
CA GLY A 282 -4.50 13.45 3.67
C GLY A 282 -5.03 13.20 2.25
N VAL A 283 -4.15 13.27 1.25
CA VAL A 283 -4.46 12.90 -0.13
C VAL A 283 -4.87 11.42 -0.19
N SER A 284 -5.82 11.10 -1.05
CA SER A 284 -6.40 9.76 -1.13
C SER A 284 -5.50 8.76 -1.87
N ALA A 285 -4.74 9.22 -2.86
CA ALA A 285 -3.74 8.44 -3.57
C ALA A 285 -2.71 9.35 -4.27
N VAL A 286 -1.57 8.77 -4.67
CA VAL A 286 -0.60 9.43 -5.55
C VAL A 286 -0.41 8.60 -6.80
N LEU A 287 -0.53 9.25 -7.95
CA LEU A 287 -0.18 8.71 -9.25
C LEU A 287 1.20 9.26 -9.67
N LEU A 288 2.16 8.37 -9.90
CA LEU A 288 3.41 8.71 -10.54
C LEU A 288 3.29 8.44 -12.04
N SER A 289 3.66 9.42 -12.85
CA SER A 289 3.65 9.29 -14.32
C SER A 289 5.05 9.42 -14.92
N GLY A 290 5.32 8.62 -15.94
CA GLY A 290 6.52 8.72 -16.78
C GLY A 290 7.78 8.09 -16.18
N GLY A 291 8.95 8.58 -16.60
CA GLY A 291 10.27 8.02 -16.30
C GLY A 291 11.00 8.66 -15.12
N GLY A 292 10.27 9.27 -14.18
CA GLY A 292 10.83 10.01 -13.05
C GLY A 292 11.54 9.12 -12.01
N ALA A 293 11.88 9.73 -10.87
CA ALA A 293 12.47 9.03 -9.75
C ALA A 293 11.56 7.90 -9.23
N SER A 294 12.16 6.78 -8.86
CA SER A 294 11.43 5.68 -8.22
C SER A 294 11.01 6.06 -6.79
N PRO A 295 9.75 5.82 -6.37
CA PRO A 295 9.33 6.06 -4.99
C PRO A 295 10.06 5.14 -3.99
N PHE A 296 10.57 4.01 -4.48
CA PHE A 296 11.34 3.04 -3.70
C PHE A 296 12.85 3.32 -3.71
N HIS A 297 13.29 4.43 -4.29
CA HIS A 297 14.69 4.86 -4.17
C HIS A 297 15.01 5.21 -2.71
N LYS A 298 16.23 4.87 -2.24
CA LYS A 298 16.61 5.04 -0.82
C LYS A 298 16.43 6.48 -0.32
N ASN A 299 16.76 7.47 -1.16
CA ASN A 299 16.60 8.87 -0.82
C ASN A 299 15.13 9.27 -0.73
N CYS A 300 14.28 8.76 -1.64
CA CYS A 300 12.85 9.02 -1.62
C CYS A 300 12.20 8.45 -0.35
N ILE A 301 12.47 7.17 -0.04
CA ILE A 301 11.99 6.52 1.19
C ILE A 301 12.39 7.36 2.43
N ARG A 302 13.66 7.76 2.51
CA ARG A 302 14.17 8.57 3.63
C ARG A 302 13.49 9.94 3.71
N ALA A 303 13.40 10.67 2.59
CA ALA A 303 12.78 12.00 2.54
C ALA A 303 11.27 11.95 2.83
N SER A 304 10.61 10.86 2.43
CA SER A 304 9.18 10.61 2.65
C SER A 304 8.80 10.37 4.11
N ARG A 305 9.76 9.93 4.95
CA ARG A 305 9.57 9.58 6.37
C ARG A 305 8.41 8.60 6.63
N GLY A 306 8.23 7.62 5.73
CA GLY A 306 7.23 6.55 5.87
C GLY A 306 6.01 6.69 4.96
N ALA A 307 5.83 7.83 4.30
CA ALA A 307 4.70 8.05 3.40
C ALA A 307 4.60 7.03 2.25
N VAL A 308 5.74 6.51 1.75
CA VAL A 308 5.77 5.50 0.66
C VAL A 308 5.01 4.22 1.01
N GLY A 309 4.92 3.85 2.28
CA GLY A 309 4.17 2.67 2.71
C GLY A 309 2.71 2.94 3.06
N ARG A 310 2.37 4.19 3.41
CA ARG A 310 1.05 4.58 3.91
C ARG A 310 0.12 5.08 2.79
N LEU A 311 0.68 5.77 1.80
CA LEU A 311 -0.07 6.26 0.65
C LEU A 311 -0.32 5.15 -0.37
N PRO A 312 -1.54 5.04 -0.92
CA PRO A 312 -1.77 4.30 -2.15
C PRO A 312 -0.97 4.93 -3.30
N LEU A 313 0.05 4.22 -3.78
CA LEU A 313 0.90 4.66 -4.90
C LEU A 313 0.53 3.90 -6.16
N PHE A 314 0.27 4.62 -7.24
CA PHE A 314 -0.01 4.08 -8.56
C PHE A 314 1.02 4.54 -9.58
N TYR A 315 1.15 3.78 -10.66
CA TYR A 315 2.00 4.11 -11.79
C TYR A 315 1.19 4.23 -13.09
N THR A 316 1.55 5.17 -13.95
CA THR A 316 1.15 5.16 -15.35
C THR A 316 2.33 5.48 -16.27
N PRO A 317 2.52 4.75 -17.38
CA PRO A 317 3.53 5.11 -18.38
C PRO A 317 3.13 6.35 -19.18
N ASP A 318 1.83 6.54 -19.42
CA ASP A 318 1.26 7.65 -20.18
C ASP A 318 0.33 8.48 -19.28
N ILE A 319 0.55 9.79 -19.23
CA ILE A 319 -0.28 10.69 -18.44
C ILE A 319 -1.60 11.03 -19.13
N GLY A 320 -1.63 11.10 -20.47
CA GLY A 320 -2.82 11.45 -21.24
C GLY A 320 -3.92 10.43 -21.02
N ASP A 321 -3.60 9.13 -21.16
CA ASP A 321 -4.53 8.03 -20.89
C ASP A 321 -5.13 8.11 -19.46
N ALA A 322 -4.29 8.45 -18.48
CA ALA A 322 -4.73 8.58 -17.09
C ALA A 322 -5.64 9.80 -16.87
N ILE A 323 -5.33 10.93 -17.49
CA ILE A 323 -6.14 12.16 -17.43
C ILE A 323 -7.48 11.93 -18.12
N ASP A 324 -7.51 11.29 -19.29
CA ASP A 324 -8.73 10.96 -20.02
C ASP A 324 -9.63 10.03 -19.21
N ALA A 325 -9.08 8.97 -18.62
CA ALA A 325 -9.84 8.07 -17.76
C ALA A 325 -10.42 8.78 -16.53
N LEU A 326 -9.66 9.71 -15.93
CA LEU A 326 -10.13 10.56 -14.82
C LEU A 326 -11.30 11.45 -15.27
N ARG A 327 -11.16 12.14 -16.41
CA ARG A 327 -12.19 13.03 -16.97
C ARG A 327 -13.49 12.28 -17.27
N VAL A 328 -13.40 11.13 -17.93
CA VAL A 328 -14.56 10.28 -18.22
C VAL A 328 -15.24 9.81 -16.92
N SER A 329 -14.47 9.64 -15.86
CA SER A 329 -14.96 9.27 -14.52
C SER A 329 -15.47 10.45 -13.69
N GLY A 330 -15.60 11.64 -14.28
CA GLY A 330 -16.16 12.83 -13.62
C GLY A 330 -15.20 13.58 -12.69
N TRP A 331 -13.89 13.36 -12.84
CA TRP A 331 -12.88 14.13 -12.11
C TRP A 331 -12.64 15.49 -12.71
N GLN A 332 -12.35 16.45 -11.84
CA GLN A 332 -11.64 17.65 -12.22
C GLN A 332 -10.13 17.34 -12.22
N VAL A 333 -9.43 17.64 -13.31
CA VAL A 333 -7.98 17.45 -13.42
C VAL A 333 -7.33 18.81 -13.65
N LEU A 334 -6.52 19.25 -12.70
CA LEU A 334 -5.91 20.56 -12.69
C LEU A 334 -4.41 20.43 -12.96
N GLY A 335 -3.89 21.19 -13.91
CA GLY A 335 -2.45 21.32 -14.12
C GLY A 335 -1.87 22.51 -13.36
N ALA A 336 -0.87 22.30 -12.50
CA ALA A 336 -0.16 23.40 -11.84
C ALA A 336 0.94 23.97 -12.73
N THR A 337 0.79 25.22 -13.17
CA THR A 337 1.82 25.93 -13.95
C THR A 337 1.82 27.43 -13.65
N ALA A 338 3.01 28.05 -13.64
CA ALA A 338 3.16 29.48 -13.41
C ALA A 338 2.47 30.34 -14.50
N SER A 339 2.30 29.80 -15.71
CA SER A 339 1.66 30.49 -16.84
C SER A 339 0.12 30.41 -16.84
N ALA A 340 -0.49 29.72 -15.87
CA ALA A 340 -1.94 29.56 -15.83
C ALA A 340 -2.64 30.90 -15.61
N LYS A 341 -3.83 31.09 -16.22
CA LYS A 341 -4.64 32.31 -16.06
C LYS A 341 -5.40 32.36 -14.74
N ASN A 342 -5.84 31.22 -14.23
CA ASN A 342 -6.61 31.11 -13.00
C ASN A 342 -5.70 30.97 -11.79
N GLN A 343 -5.99 31.69 -10.71
CA GLN A 343 -5.29 31.49 -9.44
C GLN A 343 -5.90 30.31 -8.70
N LEU A 344 -5.07 29.58 -7.96
CA LEU A 344 -5.50 28.42 -7.17
C LEU A 344 -6.74 28.71 -6.29
N HIS A 345 -6.77 29.87 -5.64
CA HIS A 345 -7.84 30.25 -4.70
C HIS A 345 -9.12 30.76 -5.37
N GLU A 346 -9.10 31.03 -6.68
CA GLU A 346 -10.27 31.48 -7.44
C GLU A 346 -11.12 30.29 -7.91
N LYS A 347 -10.60 29.06 -7.80
CA LYS A 347 -11.29 27.84 -8.19
C LYS A 347 -11.99 27.18 -7.00
N GLY A 348 -13.24 26.78 -7.24
CA GLY A 348 -14.00 25.93 -6.34
C GLY A 348 -13.76 24.45 -6.63
N PHE A 349 -13.58 23.66 -5.57
CA PHE A 349 -13.34 22.21 -5.62
C PHE A 349 -14.54 21.46 -4.99
N THR A 350 -15.57 21.21 -5.80
CA THR A 350 -16.78 20.46 -5.40
C THR A 350 -16.84 19.04 -5.96
N LEU A 351 -15.96 18.73 -6.90
CA LEU A 351 -15.79 17.43 -7.55
C LEU A 351 -14.55 16.72 -6.98
N PRO A 352 -14.40 15.40 -7.19
CA PRO A 352 -13.12 14.76 -6.94
C PRO A 352 -12.06 15.40 -7.83
N THR A 353 -10.94 15.83 -7.23
CA THR A 353 -9.95 16.68 -7.89
C THR A 353 -8.58 16.03 -7.90
N ALA A 354 -8.02 15.90 -9.10
CA ALA A 354 -6.63 15.53 -9.34
C ALA A 354 -5.80 16.79 -9.62
N ILE A 355 -4.65 16.93 -8.98
CA ILE A 355 -3.69 18.01 -9.25
C ILE A 355 -2.41 17.44 -9.82
N VAL A 356 -2.01 17.93 -11.00
CA VAL A 356 -0.78 17.55 -11.69
C VAL A 356 0.31 18.54 -11.33
N VAL A 357 1.42 18.01 -10.80
CA VAL A 357 2.68 18.75 -10.61
C VAL A 357 3.75 18.16 -11.51
N GLY A 358 4.48 19.03 -12.20
CA GLY A 358 5.44 18.63 -13.22
C GLY A 358 6.87 18.46 -12.73
N ASN A 359 7.74 18.14 -13.68
CA ASN A 359 9.18 18.06 -13.48
C ASN A 359 9.76 19.41 -13.01
N GLU A 360 10.79 19.37 -12.18
CA GLU A 360 11.37 20.55 -11.55
C GLU A 360 12.01 21.53 -12.54
N ASN A 361 12.47 21.05 -13.69
CA ASN A 361 13.15 21.85 -14.71
C ASN A 361 12.21 22.22 -15.87
N THR A 362 11.43 21.26 -16.34
CA THR A 362 10.60 21.44 -17.56
C THR A 362 9.13 21.77 -17.26
N GLY A 363 8.72 21.65 -16.00
CA GLY A 363 7.31 21.75 -15.61
C GLY A 363 6.47 20.61 -16.19
N LEU A 364 5.17 20.89 -16.39
CA LEU A 364 4.23 19.97 -17.01
C LEU A 364 4.60 19.70 -18.47
N SER A 365 4.39 18.48 -18.96
CA SER A 365 4.50 18.19 -20.40
C SER A 365 3.40 18.90 -21.20
N THR A 366 3.56 18.99 -22.52
CA THR A 366 2.51 19.53 -23.40
C THR A 366 1.22 18.71 -23.30
N ALA A 367 1.33 17.38 -23.32
CA ALA A 367 0.18 16.48 -23.15
C ALA A 367 -0.56 16.77 -21.83
N ALA A 368 0.17 16.82 -20.70
CA ALA A 368 -0.45 17.13 -19.41
C ALA A 368 -1.13 18.51 -19.39
N ARG A 369 -0.54 19.54 -20.03
CA ARG A 369 -1.14 20.88 -20.09
C ARG A 369 -2.41 20.92 -20.92
N ASP A 370 -2.43 20.23 -22.05
CA ASP A 370 -3.52 20.26 -23.01
C ASP A 370 -4.69 19.35 -22.57
N ASP A 371 -4.40 18.24 -21.89
CA ASP A 371 -5.41 17.27 -21.47
C ASP A 371 -6.08 17.61 -20.14
N CYS A 372 -5.43 18.42 -19.29
CA CYS A 372 -6.02 18.89 -18.03
C CYS A 372 -7.32 19.67 -18.27
N THR A 373 -8.29 19.50 -17.38
CA THR A 373 -9.57 20.23 -17.44
C THR A 373 -9.40 21.74 -17.24
N ASP A 374 -8.39 22.15 -16.47
CA ASP A 374 -8.00 23.54 -16.28
C ASP A 374 -6.55 23.63 -15.80
N LEU A 375 -5.98 24.83 -15.86
CA LEU A 375 -4.66 25.14 -15.33
C LEU A 375 -4.78 26.16 -14.20
N VAL A 376 -4.02 25.96 -13.14
CA VAL A 376 -3.97 26.86 -11.97
C VAL A 376 -2.54 27.29 -11.65
N ARG A 377 -2.38 28.51 -11.14
CA ARG A 377 -1.11 29.02 -10.63
C ARG A 377 -1.16 29.32 -9.13
N ILE A 378 -0.02 29.17 -8.49
CA ILE A 378 0.25 29.78 -7.18
C ILE A 378 0.69 31.23 -7.44
N PRO A 379 0.06 32.23 -6.82
CA PRO A 379 0.49 33.63 -6.96
C PRO A 379 1.90 33.81 -6.41
N MET A 380 2.77 34.47 -7.18
CA MET A 380 4.18 34.69 -6.84
C MET A 380 4.47 36.19 -6.73
N ALA A 381 5.40 36.55 -5.84
CA ALA A 381 5.93 37.91 -5.78
C ALA A 381 6.71 38.26 -7.06
N SER A 382 6.80 39.57 -7.36
CA SER A 382 7.51 40.06 -8.55
C SER A 382 8.96 39.55 -8.60
N GLY A 383 9.39 39.09 -9.77
CA GLY A 383 10.74 38.56 -10.01
C GLY A 383 10.94 37.07 -9.70
N GLN A 384 9.94 36.37 -9.15
CA GLN A 384 9.99 34.93 -8.92
C GLN A 384 9.20 34.16 -9.97
N SER A 385 9.74 33.02 -10.43
CA SER A 385 9.16 32.24 -11.53
C SER A 385 8.63 30.86 -11.11
N SER A 386 9.08 30.31 -9.97
CA SER A 386 8.69 28.97 -9.52
C SER A 386 8.95 28.75 -8.03
N LEU A 387 8.41 27.64 -7.51
CA LEU A 387 8.70 27.09 -6.19
C LEU A 387 9.30 25.69 -6.36
N ASN A 388 10.00 25.20 -5.33
CA ASN A 388 10.33 23.78 -5.25
C ASN A 388 9.03 22.94 -5.35
N VAL A 389 9.06 21.85 -6.12
CA VAL A 389 7.87 21.01 -6.38
C VAL A 389 7.20 20.48 -5.12
N GLY A 390 7.96 20.13 -4.08
CA GLY A 390 7.41 19.68 -2.80
C GLY A 390 6.70 20.78 -2.03
N VAL A 391 7.19 22.03 -2.14
CA VAL A 391 6.55 23.22 -1.55
C VAL A 391 5.29 23.59 -2.34
N ALA A 392 5.37 23.59 -3.66
CA ALA A 392 4.23 23.85 -4.53
C ALA A 392 3.10 22.83 -4.29
N ALA A 393 3.44 21.53 -4.26
CA ALA A 393 2.50 20.47 -3.91
C ALA A 393 1.84 20.72 -2.54
N GLY A 394 2.58 21.20 -1.55
CA GLY A 394 2.01 21.58 -0.24
C GLY A 394 0.94 22.65 -0.34
N ILE A 395 1.23 23.76 -1.01
CA ILE A 395 0.27 24.85 -1.17
C ILE A 395 -0.98 24.37 -1.91
N LEU A 396 -0.80 23.63 -3.00
CA LEU A 396 -1.89 23.09 -3.81
C LEU A 396 -2.78 22.14 -3.01
N LEU A 397 -2.17 21.13 -2.37
CA LEU A 397 -2.90 20.07 -1.69
C LEU A 397 -3.61 20.55 -0.42
N TYR A 398 -3.01 21.48 0.32
CA TYR A 398 -3.68 22.04 1.50
C TYR A 398 -4.87 22.92 1.12
N GLU A 399 -4.84 23.62 -0.01
CA GLU A 399 -6.02 24.37 -0.48
C GLU A 399 -7.14 23.43 -0.93
N LEU A 400 -6.83 22.38 -1.70
CA LEU A 400 -7.82 21.35 -2.07
C LEU A 400 -8.46 20.72 -0.82
N THR A 401 -7.62 20.32 0.13
CA THR A 401 -8.08 19.70 1.38
C THR A 401 -8.90 20.67 2.23
N ARG A 402 -8.55 21.96 2.27
CA ARG A 402 -9.30 23.00 2.99
C ARG A 402 -10.71 23.12 2.44
N GLN A 403 -10.88 23.13 1.11
CA GLN A 403 -12.21 23.23 0.50
C GLN A 403 -13.05 21.95 0.68
N HIS A 404 -12.43 20.76 0.69
CA HIS A 404 -13.15 19.50 0.89
C HIS A 404 -13.54 19.21 2.36
N ARG A 405 -12.88 19.84 3.35
CA ARG A 405 -13.19 19.67 4.78
C ARG A 405 -14.34 20.55 5.28
N ILE A 406 -14.79 21.50 4.48
CA ILE A 406 -16.04 22.26 4.69
C ILE A 406 -17.20 21.42 4.12
#